data_AF-A0ABC9APA9-F1
#
_entry.id   AF-A0ABC9APA9-F1
#
_cell.length_a   1.000
_cell.length_b   1.000
_cell.length_c   1.000
_cell.angle_alpha   90.00
_cell.angle_beta   90.00
_cell.angle_gamma   90.00
#
_symmetry.space_group_name_H-M   'P 1'
#
loop_
_entity.id
_entity.type
_entity.pdbx_description
1 polymer ?
#
loop_
_entity_poly.entity_id
_entity_poly.type
_entity_poly.pdbx_seq_one_letter_code
_entity_poly.pdbx_strand_id
1 'polypeptide(L)'
;MQPQAVAVLLLLVVCAMVPPHPVIGDKRERCKEEDKRRVLEACGRYIKVGHPKESPHKGSDCCKVVEFLDMQCIVDILDGTQRKHYEQAAIIALEEACD
;
A
#
# COMPACT_ATOMS: atom_id res chain seq x y z
N MET A 1 -23.03 -53.36 5.96
CA MET A 1 -22.66 -51.97 5.58
C MET A 1 -21.13 -51.91 5.54
N GLN A 2 -20.53 -51.68 4.37
CA GLN A 2 -19.07 -51.79 4.22
C GLN A 2 -18.36 -50.57 4.84
N PRO A 3 -17.27 -50.77 5.61
CA PRO A 3 -16.55 -49.69 6.30
C PRO A 3 -15.99 -48.62 5.35
N GLN A 4 -15.69 -49.02 4.11
CA GLN A 4 -15.25 -48.14 3.02
C GLN A 4 -16.30 -47.08 2.63
N ALA A 5 -17.60 -47.40 2.67
CA ALA A 5 -18.64 -46.43 2.33
C ALA A 5 -18.79 -45.35 3.41
N VAL A 6 -18.57 -45.70 4.68
CA VAL A 6 -18.66 -44.76 5.81
C VAL A 6 -17.49 -43.78 5.78
N ALA A 7 -16.28 -44.25 5.50
CA ALA A 7 -15.09 -43.41 5.40
C ALA A 7 -15.21 -42.36 4.27
N VAL A 8 -15.74 -42.76 3.12
CA VAL A 8 -15.97 -41.86 1.98
C VAL A 8 -17.03 -40.81 2.32
N LEU A 9 -18.12 -41.21 2.97
CA LEU A 9 -19.17 -40.27 3.39
C LEU A 9 -18.63 -39.21 4.37
N LEU A 10 -17.80 -39.63 5.34
CA LEU A 10 -17.22 -38.72 6.33
C LEU A 10 -16.26 -37.71 5.69
N LEU A 11 -15.43 -38.13 4.72
CA LEU A 11 -14.54 -37.24 3.98
C LEU A 11 -15.29 -36.18 3.16
N LEU A 12 -16.41 -36.55 2.52
CA LEU A 12 -17.22 -35.62 1.74
C LEU A 12 -17.90 -34.56 2.61
N VAL A 13 -18.34 -34.93 3.82
CA VAL A 13 -18.94 -33.99 4.77
C VAL A 13 -17.90 -32.97 5.27
N VAL A 14 -16.64 -33.38 5.50
CA VAL A 14 -15.58 -32.47 5.95
C VAL A 14 -15.21 -31.44 4.87
N CYS A 15 -15.20 -31.81 3.59
CA CYS A 15 -14.90 -30.88 2.50
C CYS A 15 -16.01 -29.84 2.27
N ALA A 16 -17.27 -30.19 2.51
CA ALA A 16 -18.41 -29.28 2.33
C ALA A 16 -18.53 -28.21 3.44
N MET A 17 -17.83 -28.41 4.58
CA MET A 17 -17.85 -27.51 5.73
C MET A 17 -16.74 -26.47 5.70
N VAL A 18 -15.88 -26.44 4.67
CA VAL A 18 -14.88 -25.40 4.52
C VAL A 18 -15.58 -24.17 3.94
N PRO A 19 -15.84 -23.12 4.74
CA PRO A 19 -16.38 -21.89 4.18
C PRO A 19 -15.38 -21.39 3.12
N PRO A 20 -15.84 -20.89 1.96
CA PRO A 20 -14.97 -20.14 1.08
C PRO A 20 -14.43 -19.01 1.94
N HIS A 21 -13.14 -19.05 2.25
CA HIS A 21 -12.49 -17.92 2.91
C HIS A 21 -12.75 -16.77 1.94
N PRO A 22 -13.52 -15.75 2.35
CA PRO A 22 -13.69 -14.62 1.48
C PRO A 22 -12.28 -14.04 1.37
N VAL A 23 -11.68 -14.21 0.20
CA VAL A 23 -10.52 -13.41 -0.20
C VAL A 23 -11.10 -12.02 -0.42
N ILE A 24 -11.48 -11.37 0.69
CA ILE A 24 -11.54 -9.93 0.77
C ILE A 24 -10.08 -9.58 0.57
N GLY A 25 -9.70 -9.39 -0.70
CA GLY A 25 -8.62 -8.49 -1.00
C GLY A 25 -9.07 -7.20 -0.35
N ASP A 26 -8.61 -6.98 0.88
CA ASP A 26 -8.72 -5.71 1.55
C ASP A 26 -8.20 -4.73 0.52
N LYS A 27 -9.13 -4.00 -0.10
CA LYS A 27 -8.81 -2.70 -0.64
C LYS A 27 -8.23 -2.00 0.58
N ARG A 28 -6.90 -1.98 0.72
CA ARG A 28 -6.21 -0.89 1.40
C ARG A 28 -7.00 0.34 0.98
N GLU A 29 -7.65 0.98 1.96
CA GLU A 29 -8.49 2.14 1.69
C GLU A 29 -7.66 3.04 0.78
N ARG A 30 -8.11 3.23 -0.47
CA ARG A 30 -7.30 3.95 -1.45
C ARG A 30 -6.96 5.29 -0.84
N CYS A 31 -5.68 5.64 -0.83
CA CYS A 31 -5.16 6.94 -0.41
C CYS A 31 -6.07 8.03 -0.94
N LYS A 32 -6.42 8.98 -0.08
CA LYS A 32 -7.30 10.07 -0.47
C LYS A 32 -6.49 11.13 -1.20
N GLU A 33 -7.17 11.94 -2.00
CA GLU A 33 -6.55 13.11 -2.65
C GLU A 33 -5.91 14.06 -1.62
N GLU A 34 -6.46 14.12 -0.41
CA GLU A 34 -5.87 14.88 0.70
C GLU A 34 -4.53 14.31 1.18
N ASP A 35 -4.35 13.00 1.18
CA ASP A 35 -3.09 12.34 1.60
C ASP A 35 -1.99 12.65 0.58
N LYS A 36 -2.31 12.50 -0.71
CA LYS A 36 -1.41 12.92 -1.80
C LYS A 36 -1.00 14.38 -1.64
N ARG A 37 -1.97 15.28 -1.44
CA ARG A 37 -1.68 16.71 -1.29
C ARG A 37 -0.72 16.96 -0.13
N ARG A 38 -0.95 16.35 1.03
CA ARG A 38 -0.07 16.48 2.21
C ARG A 38 1.34 15.99 1.94
N VAL A 39 1.49 14.83 1.29
CA VAL A 39 2.81 14.30 0.90
C VAL A 39 3.53 15.26 -0.05
N LEU A 40 2.87 15.70 -1.12
CA LEU A 40 3.48 16.57 -2.13
C LEU A 40 3.88 17.94 -1.56
N GLU A 41 3.12 18.47 -0.59
CA GLU A 41 3.42 19.72 0.11
C GLU A 41 4.59 19.55 1.10
N ALA A 42 4.53 18.54 1.98
CA ALA A 42 5.51 18.37 3.06
C ALA A 42 6.85 17.81 2.56
N CYS A 43 6.81 16.89 1.60
CA CYS A 43 7.99 16.17 1.10
C CYS A 43 8.53 16.73 -0.21
N GLY A 44 7.88 17.72 -0.81
CA GLY A 44 8.15 18.18 -2.18
C GLY A 44 9.60 18.53 -2.50
N ARG A 45 10.43 18.91 -1.51
CA ARG A 45 11.86 19.17 -1.73
C ARG A 45 12.69 17.91 -2.01
N TYR A 46 12.25 16.76 -1.51
CA TYR A 46 12.97 15.48 -1.62
C TYR A 46 12.55 14.67 -2.86
N ILE A 47 11.36 14.95 -3.40
CA ILE A 47 10.71 14.12 -4.44
C ILE A 47 10.57 14.83 -5.80
N LYS A 48 11.03 16.07 -5.95
CA LYS A 48 10.95 16.81 -7.23
C LYS A 48 11.99 16.33 -8.23
N VAL A 49 11.60 16.29 -9.50
CA VAL A 49 12.51 15.96 -10.61
C VAL A 49 13.69 16.93 -10.65
N GLY A 50 14.90 16.37 -10.70
CA GLY A 50 16.14 17.13 -10.93
C GLY A 50 16.64 17.92 -9.71
N HIS A 51 16.05 17.73 -8.54
CA HIS A 51 16.60 18.23 -7.29
C HIS A 51 17.64 17.27 -6.70
N PRO A 52 18.58 17.76 -5.86
CA PRO A 52 19.46 16.89 -5.10
C PRO A 52 18.64 15.88 -4.29
N LYS A 53 19.05 14.61 -4.34
CA LYS A 53 18.42 13.52 -3.57
C LYS A 53 18.85 13.60 -2.11
N GLU A 54 18.35 14.62 -1.43
CA GLU A 54 18.45 14.75 0.01
C GLU A 54 17.40 13.85 0.67
N SER A 55 17.75 13.26 1.81
CA SER A 55 16.80 12.49 2.62
C SER A 55 16.14 13.38 3.67
N PRO A 56 14.84 13.21 3.93
CA PRO A 56 14.19 13.88 5.05
C PRO A 56 14.80 13.47 6.40
N HIS A 57 14.83 14.41 7.34
CA HIS A 57 15.09 14.08 8.74
C HIS A 57 13.87 13.36 9.34
N LYS A 58 14.07 12.32 10.17
CA LYS A 58 12.99 11.49 10.74
C LYS A 58 11.92 12.29 11.51
N GLY A 59 12.32 13.34 12.23
CA GLY A 59 11.38 14.22 12.95
C GLY A 59 10.73 15.31 12.10
N SER A 60 11.02 15.37 10.79
CA SER A 60 10.48 16.39 9.89
C SER A 60 8.99 16.17 9.61
N ASP A 61 8.30 17.23 9.21
CA ASP A 61 6.89 17.14 8.85
C ASP A 61 6.63 16.20 7.67
N CYS A 62 7.61 16.04 6.77
CA CYS A 62 7.54 15.03 5.72
C CYS A 62 7.39 13.61 6.31
N CYS A 63 8.28 13.21 7.22
CA CYS A 63 8.24 11.85 7.78
C CYS A 63 7.03 11.58 8.67
N LYS A 64 6.52 12.61 9.38
CA LYS A 64 5.25 12.48 10.13
C LYS A 64 4.05 12.17 9.23
N VAL A 65 4.06 12.66 7.98
CA VAL A 65 3.01 12.37 7.00
C VAL A 65 3.19 10.97 6.43
N VAL A 66 4.43 10.56 6.17
CA VAL A 66 4.76 9.25 5.57
C VAL A 66 4.45 8.09 6.51
N GLU A 67 4.64 8.26 7.83
CA GLU A 67 4.48 7.21 8.86
C GLU A 67 3.18 6.39 8.77
N PHE A 68 2.10 6.99 8.24
CA PHE A 68 0.77 6.37 8.20
C PHE A 68 0.24 6.12 6.78
N LEU A 69 1.07 6.27 5.74
CA LEU A 69 0.63 6.25 4.35
C LEU A 69 1.42 5.25 3.51
N ASP A 70 0.73 4.58 2.60
CA ASP A 70 1.32 3.74 1.56
C ASP A 70 1.80 4.63 0.39
N MET A 71 3.11 4.77 0.22
CA MET A 71 3.69 5.66 -0.77
C MET A 71 3.45 5.18 -2.20
N GLN A 72 3.30 3.88 -2.43
CA GLN A 72 2.94 3.35 -3.74
C GLN A 72 1.54 3.80 -4.13
N CYS A 73 0.61 3.78 -3.17
CA CYS A 73 -0.75 4.23 -3.40
C CYS A 73 -0.83 5.75 -3.66
N ILE A 74 0.05 6.56 -3.08
CA ILE A 74 0.20 7.99 -3.43
C ILE A 74 0.64 8.16 -4.89
N VAL A 75 1.62 7.37 -5.34
CA VAL A 75 2.08 7.38 -6.75
C VAL A 75 0.95 7.03 -7.71
N ASP A 76 0.08 6.08 -7.34
CA ASP A 76 -1.01 5.63 -8.20
C ASP A 76 -2.04 6.73 -8.47
N ILE A 77 -2.29 7.62 -7.51
CA ILE A 77 -3.27 8.72 -7.62
C ILE A 77 -2.66 10.05 -8.12
N LEU A 78 -1.40 10.07 -8.55
CA LEU A 78 -0.81 11.25 -9.20
C LEU A 78 -1.45 11.52 -10.57
N ASP A 79 -1.79 12.79 -10.82
CA ASP A 79 -2.20 13.24 -12.15
C ASP A 79 -1.02 13.39 -13.13
N GLY A 80 -1.33 13.63 -14.41
CA GLY A 80 -0.31 13.71 -15.45
C GLY A 80 0.69 14.86 -15.30
N THR A 81 0.30 15.97 -14.66
CA THR A 81 1.19 17.11 -14.39
C THR A 81 2.09 16.79 -13.21
N GLN A 82 1.52 16.23 -12.14
CA GLN A 82 2.26 15.78 -10.96
C GLN A 82 3.30 14.72 -11.32
N ARG A 83 2.95 13.76 -12.19
CA ARG A 83 3.89 12.74 -12.68
C ARG A 83 5.09 13.30 -13.44
N LYS A 84 4.96 14.49 -14.05
CA LYS A 84 6.07 15.19 -14.71
C LYS A 84 6.91 16.01 -13.73
N HIS A 85 6.34 16.42 -12.60
CA HIS A 85 7.00 17.29 -11.63
C HIS A 85 7.72 16.52 -10.51
N TYR A 86 7.23 15.32 -10.18
CA TYR A 86 7.74 14.52 -9.08
C TYR A 86 8.32 13.18 -9.56
N GLU A 87 9.46 12.79 -8.99
CA GLU A 87 10.10 11.49 -9.20
C GLU A 87 9.33 10.42 -8.42
N GLN A 88 8.63 9.53 -9.12
CA GLN A 88 7.80 8.50 -8.46
C GLN A 88 8.64 7.57 -7.58
N ALA A 89 9.84 7.21 -8.04
CA ALA A 89 10.78 6.40 -7.27
C ALA A 89 11.21 7.10 -5.97
N ALA A 90 11.34 8.43 -5.99
CA ALA A 90 11.67 9.19 -4.78
C ALA A 90 10.49 9.23 -3.80
N ILE A 91 9.25 9.29 -4.29
CA ILE A 91 8.05 9.19 -3.44
C ILE A 91 8.01 7.84 -2.73
N ILE A 92 8.25 6.74 -3.45
CA ILE A 92 8.28 5.39 -2.87
C ILE A 92 9.40 5.27 -1.83
N ALA A 93 10.59 5.82 -2.13
CA ALA A 93 11.74 5.79 -1.22
C ALA A 93 11.54 6.58 0.09
N LEU A 94 10.46 7.36 0.22
CA LEU A 94 10.15 8.05 1.47
C LEU A 94 9.86 7.07 2.62
N GLU A 95 9.31 5.88 2.34
CA GLU A 95 9.05 4.87 3.38
C GLU A 95 10.36 4.49 4.08
N GLU A 96 11.36 4.04 3.31
CA GLU A 96 12.67 3.67 3.85
C GLU A 96 13.43 4.87 4.44
N ALA A 97 13.28 6.06 3.87
CA ALA A 97 13.98 7.25 4.38
C ALA A 97 13.43 7.75 5.73
N CYS A 98 12.18 7.42 6.07
CA CYS A 98 11.50 7.90 7.26
C CYS A 98 11.39 6.89 8.40
N ASP A 99 11.56 5.58 8.12
CA ASP A 99 11.74 4.52 9.14
C ASP A 99 13.02 4.71 9.97
#